data_AF-A0A212JKJ2-F1
#
_entry.id   AF-A0A212JKJ2-F1
#
_cell.length_a   1.000
_cell.length_b   1.000
_cell.length_c   1.000
_cell.angle_alpha   90.00
_cell.angle_beta   90.00
_cell.angle_gamma   90.00
#
_symmetry.space_group_name_H-M   'P 1'
#
loop_
_entity.id
_entity.type
_entity.pdbx_description
1 polymer ?
#
loop_
_entity_poly.entity_id
_entity_poly.type
_entity_poly.pdbx_seq_one_letter_code
_entity_poly.pdbx_strand_id
1 'polypeptide(L)'
;MRRKQSTYIAMLIVGICCMAASFLFQGEALKSVSGVLIGIGAGLLGASVSNLLMIRMEHKNPVLEKQAKIEYSDERNTMIRHRAKARAGDITQWLIMGIAYVTIIISAPLWATFAVIAVFLAYNVLGIYLMAKYQKEM
;
A
#
# COMPACT_ATOMS: atom_id res chain seq x y z
N MET A 1 0.98 19.79 -11.84
CA MET A 1 0.06 18.73 -11.35
C MET A 1 -0.42 17.77 -12.43
N ARG A 2 -0.68 18.21 -13.67
CA ARG A 2 -1.06 17.33 -14.81
C ARG A 2 -0.10 16.13 -15.04
N ARG A 3 1.21 16.30 -14.84
CA ARG A 3 2.19 15.19 -14.95
C ARG A 3 1.98 14.10 -13.90
N LYS A 4 1.60 14.47 -12.66
CA LYS A 4 1.26 13.50 -11.60
C LYS A 4 -0.06 12.77 -11.89
N GLN A 5 -1.06 13.48 -12.42
CA GLN A 5 -2.31 12.82 -12.86
C GLN A 5 -2.05 11.83 -13.98
N SER A 6 -1.24 12.20 -14.98
CA SER A 6 -0.87 11.31 -16.09
C SER A 6 -0.15 10.05 -15.61
N THR A 7 0.74 10.14 -14.61
CA THR A 7 1.39 8.95 -14.05
C THR A 7 0.42 8.02 -13.33
N TYR A 8 -0.53 8.55 -12.55
CA TYR A 8 -1.53 7.70 -11.88
C TYR A 8 -2.54 7.10 -12.86
N ILE A 9 -2.89 7.81 -13.94
CA ILE A 9 -3.72 7.26 -15.02
C ILE A 9 -2.97 6.13 -15.75
N ALA A 10 -1.67 6.30 -16.01
CA ALA A 10 -0.86 5.23 -16.61
C ALA A 10 -0.79 4.00 -15.69
N MET A 11 -0.56 4.19 -14.39
CA MET A 11 -0.57 3.09 -13.40
C MET A 11 -1.95 2.41 -13.31
N LEU A 12 -3.04 3.17 -13.42
CA LEU A 12 -4.40 2.63 -13.47
C LEU A 12 -4.58 1.72 -14.70
N ILE A 13 -4.19 2.20 -15.88
CA ILE A 13 -4.29 1.43 -17.12
C ILE A 13 -3.47 0.15 -17.03
N VAL A 14 -2.22 0.24 -16.54
CA VAL A 14 -1.37 -0.93 -16.31
C VAL A 14 -2.04 -1.92 -15.34
N GLY A 15 -2.64 -1.44 -14.25
CA GLY A 15 -3.38 -2.29 -13.30
C GLY A 15 -4.56 -3.02 -13.95
N ILE A 16 -5.34 -2.33 -14.78
CA ILE A 16 -6.45 -2.92 -15.55
C ILE A 16 -5.92 -3.95 -16.56
N CYS A 17 -4.84 -3.62 -17.29
CA CYS A 17 -4.22 -4.54 -18.23
C CYS A 17 -3.70 -5.80 -17.54
N CYS A 18 -3.08 -5.69 -16.36
CA CYS A 18 -2.64 -6.84 -15.57
C CYS A 18 -3.82 -7.72 -15.14
N MET A 19 -4.93 -7.13 -14.69
CA MET A 19 -6.14 -7.91 -14.36
C MET A 19 -6.75 -8.57 -15.60
N ALA A 20 -6.85 -7.84 -16.72
CA ALA A 20 -7.39 -8.37 -17.98
C ALA A 20 -6.54 -9.51 -18.54
N ALA A 21 -5.20 -9.36 -18.52
CA ALA A 21 -4.27 -10.40 -18.93
C ALA A 21 -4.41 -11.66 -18.07
N SER A 22 -4.77 -11.52 -16.80
CA SER A 22 -5.01 -12.65 -15.91
C SER A 22 -6.11 -13.60 -16.40
N PHE A 23 -7.13 -13.07 -17.07
CA PHE A 23 -8.23 -13.86 -17.64
C PHE A 23 -7.83 -14.66 -18.88
N LEU A 24 -6.69 -14.33 -19.52
CA LEU A 24 -6.17 -15.07 -20.68
C LEU A 24 -5.34 -16.30 -20.27
N PHE A 25 -4.83 -16.33 -19.04
CA PHE A 25 -3.97 -17.40 -18.51
C PHE A 25 -4.76 -18.37 -17.61
N GLN A 26 -5.80 -19.02 -18.15
CA GLN A 26 -6.67 -19.95 -17.40
C GLN A 26 -6.16 -21.40 -17.33
N GLY A 27 -4.98 -21.72 -17.89
CA GLY A 27 -4.41 -23.06 -17.80
C GLY A 27 -4.01 -23.44 -16.37
N GLU A 28 -4.16 -24.72 -15.98
CA GLU A 28 -3.86 -25.21 -14.62
C GLU A 28 -2.43 -24.88 -14.16
N ALA A 29 -1.44 -24.92 -15.07
CA ALA A 29 -0.05 -24.56 -14.79
C ALA A 29 0.16 -23.05 -14.54
N LEU A 30 -0.75 -22.19 -15.01
CA LEU A 30 -0.64 -20.73 -14.96
C LEU A 30 -1.53 -20.09 -13.88
N LYS A 31 -2.31 -20.90 -13.15
CA LYS A 31 -3.25 -20.41 -12.13
C LYS A 31 -2.57 -19.58 -11.03
N SER A 32 -1.35 -19.96 -10.62
CA SER A 32 -0.55 -19.18 -9.68
C SER A 32 -0.09 -17.84 -10.25
N VAL A 33 0.31 -17.82 -11.54
CA VAL A 33 0.73 -16.60 -12.24
C VAL A 33 -0.45 -15.65 -12.42
N SER A 34 -1.61 -16.17 -12.78
CA SER A 34 -2.88 -15.44 -12.84
C SER A 34 -3.22 -14.83 -11.47
N GLY A 35 -3.15 -15.60 -10.39
CA GLY A 35 -3.38 -15.08 -9.03
C GLY A 35 -2.46 -13.91 -8.64
N VAL A 36 -1.17 -13.99 -8.96
CA VAL A 36 -0.21 -12.90 -8.72
C VAL A 36 -0.53 -11.67 -9.57
N LEU A 37 -0.90 -11.86 -10.84
CA LEU A 37 -1.29 -10.77 -11.75
C LEU A 37 -2.54 -10.02 -11.25
N ILE A 38 -3.53 -10.74 -10.72
CA ILE A 38 -4.71 -10.14 -10.08
C ILE A 38 -4.30 -9.34 -8.85
N GLY A 39 -3.45 -9.90 -7.99
CA GLY A 39 -2.97 -9.22 -6.78
C GLY A 39 -2.27 -7.90 -7.10
N ILE A 40 -1.33 -7.92 -8.04
CA ILE A 40 -0.61 -6.72 -8.51
C ILE A 40 -1.57 -5.73 -9.18
N GLY A 41 -2.44 -6.22 -10.07
CA GLY A 41 -3.39 -5.38 -10.80
C GLY A 41 -4.38 -4.67 -9.88
N ALA A 42 -4.94 -5.39 -8.90
CA ALA A 42 -5.84 -4.83 -7.90
C ALA A 42 -5.15 -3.81 -6.99
N GLY A 43 -3.90 -4.08 -6.57
CA GLY A 43 -3.10 -3.15 -5.78
C GLY A 43 -2.81 -1.83 -6.52
N LEU A 44 -2.38 -1.93 -7.78
CA LEU A 44 -2.15 -0.76 -8.64
C LEU A 44 -3.42 0.04 -8.90
N LEU A 45 -4.55 -0.64 -9.12
CA LEU A 45 -5.85 0.00 -9.31
C LEU A 45 -6.29 0.76 -8.07
N GLY A 46 -6.30 0.12 -6.91
CA GLY A 46 -6.70 0.75 -5.65
C GLY A 46 -5.85 1.99 -5.33
N ALA A 47 -4.52 1.86 -5.46
CA ALA A 47 -3.61 2.97 -5.26
C ALA A 47 -3.86 4.11 -6.27
N SER A 48 -4.04 3.79 -7.54
CA SER A 48 -4.23 4.80 -8.60
C SER A 48 -5.56 5.55 -8.44
N VAL A 49 -6.66 4.84 -8.13
CA VAL A 49 -7.97 5.46 -7.89
C VAL A 49 -7.92 6.37 -6.68
N SER A 50 -7.35 5.91 -5.55
CA SER A 50 -7.23 6.72 -4.34
C SER A 50 -6.46 8.03 -4.59
N ASN A 51 -5.32 7.95 -5.28
CA ASN A 51 -4.53 9.14 -5.62
C ASN A 51 -5.24 10.07 -6.61
N LEU A 52 -5.96 9.54 -7.60
CA LEU A 52 -6.73 10.35 -8.55
C LEU A 52 -7.90 11.08 -7.88
N LEU A 53 -8.60 10.42 -6.95
CA LEU A 53 -9.64 11.05 -6.15
C LEU A 53 -9.07 12.18 -5.30
N MET A 54 -7.93 11.96 -4.65
CA MET A 54 -7.28 12.98 -3.83
C MET A 54 -6.90 14.21 -4.66
N ILE A 55 -6.30 14.02 -5.84
CA ILE A 55 -5.99 15.13 -6.76
C ILE A 55 -7.26 15.85 -7.23
N ARG A 56 -8.36 15.13 -7.46
CA ARG A 56 -9.64 15.73 -7.87
C ARG A 56 -10.26 16.55 -6.74
N MET A 57 -10.14 16.09 -5.49
CA MET A 57 -10.58 16.84 -4.30
C MET A 57 -9.76 18.12 -4.11
N GLU A 58 -8.43 18.04 -4.26
CA GLU A 58 -7.53 19.20 -4.23
C GLU A 58 -7.94 20.23 -5.31
N HIS A 59 -8.22 19.78 -6.54
CA HIS A 59 -8.65 20.67 -7.62
C HIS A 59 -10.03 21.32 -7.40
N LYS A 60 -10.97 20.61 -6.76
CA LYS A 60 -12.32 21.11 -6.51
C LYS A 60 -12.31 22.21 -5.45
N ASN A 61 -11.29 22.26 -4.58
CA ASN A 61 -11.25 23.18 -3.46
C ASN A 61 -9.85 23.78 -3.25
N PRO A 62 -9.48 24.85 -3.97
CA PRO A 62 -8.15 25.47 -3.87
C PRO A 62 -7.87 26.09 -2.49
N VAL A 63 -8.91 26.34 -1.70
CA VAL A 63 -8.79 26.75 -0.29
C VAL A 63 -8.22 25.62 0.57
N LEU A 64 -8.66 24.37 0.33
CA LEU A 64 -8.12 23.19 1.01
C LEU A 64 -6.66 22.93 0.62
N GLU A 65 -6.25 23.22 -0.62
CA GLU A 65 -4.85 23.06 -1.03
C GLU A 65 -3.92 24.04 -0.30
N LYS A 66 -4.35 25.29 -0.15
CA LYS A 66 -3.57 26.30 0.59
C LYS A 66 -3.50 25.98 2.08
N GLN A 67 -4.61 25.59 2.68
CA GLN A 67 -4.65 25.16 4.08
C GLN A 67 -3.81 23.91 4.30
N ALA A 68 -3.91 22.91 3.43
CA ALA A 68 -3.10 21.69 3.50
C ALA A 68 -1.60 21.99 3.40
N LYS A 69 -1.16 22.92 2.54
CA LYS A 69 0.27 23.31 2.48
C LYS A 69 0.75 23.94 3.78
N ILE A 70 -0.08 24.77 4.41
CA ILE A 70 0.24 25.41 5.70
C ILE A 70 0.28 24.34 6.79
N GLU A 71 -0.73 23.46 6.84
CA GLU A 71 -0.81 22.35 7.80
C GLU A 71 0.31 21.31 7.64
N TYR A 72 0.78 21.08 6.42
CA TYR A 72 1.92 20.17 6.16
C TYR A 72 3.25 20.76 6.65
N SER A 73 3.32 22.08 6.79
CA SER A 73 4.52 22.80 7.20
C SER A 73 4.56 23.08 8.71
N ASP A 74 3.47 22.80 9.43
CA ASP A 74 3.37 22.98 10.88
C ASP A 74 3.91 21.74 11.62
N GLU A 75 4.92 21.95 12.48
CA GLU A 75 5.55 20.92 13.30
C GLU A 75 4.53 20.17 14.17
N ARG A 76 3.49 20.84 14.68
CA ARG A 76 2.47 20.18 15.50
C ARG A 76 1.69 19.16 14.70
N ASN A 77 1.29 19.51 13.48
CA ASN A 77 0.47 18.64 12.65
C ASN A 77 1.29 17.49 12.05
N THR A 78 2.56 17.74 11.73
CA THR A 78 3.48 16.66 11.34
C THR A 78 3.63 15.63 12.45
N MET A 79 3.81 16.05 13.71
CA MET A 79 3.84 15.13 14.87
C MET A 79 2.56 14.30 15.00
N ILE A 80 1.37 14.92 14.90
CA ILE A 80 0.07 14.22 14.96
C ILE A 80 0.00 13.15 13.87
N ARG A 81 0.38 13.50 12.64
CA ARG A 81 0.36 12.58 11.51
C ARG A 81 1.35 11.43 11.67
N HIS A 82 2.56 11.70 12.15
CA HIS A 82 3.53 10.65 12.43
C HIS A 82 3.02 9.69 13.50
N ARG A 83 2.41 10.21 14.57
CA ARG A 83 1.79 9.40 15.62
C ARG A 83 0.62 8.55 15.09
N ALA A 84 -0.24 9.15 14.26
CA ALA A 84 -1.34 8.42 13.63
C ALA A 84 -0.83 7.31 12.70
N LYS A 85 0.20 7.57 11.91
CA LYS A 85 0.85 6.56 11.05
C LYS A 85 1.47 5.43 11.86
N ALA A 86 2.18 5.74 12.95
CA ALA A 86 2.75 4.73 13.83
C ALA A 86 1.65 3.82 14.41
N ARG A 87 0.56 4.42 14.92
CA ARG A 87 -0.55 3.66 15.47
C ARG A 87 -1.30 2.81 14.43
N ALA A 88 -1.47 3.34 13.22
CA ALA A 88 -2.01 2.57 12.10
C ALA A 88 -1.09 1.40 11.72
N GLY A 89 0.22 1.59 11.82
CA GLY A 89 1.22 0.53 11.64
C GLY A 89 1.05 -0.60 12.65
N ASP A 90 0.94 -0.28 13.95
CA ASP A 90 0.72 -1.27 15.02
C ASP A 90 -0.52 -2.13 14.76
N ILE A 91 -1.64 -1.49 14.39
CA ILE A 91 -2.91 -2.18 14.10
C ILE A 91 -2.75 -3.06 12.86
N THR A 92 -2.09 -2.55 11.82
CA THR A 92 -1.83 -3.31 10.58
C THR A 92 -0.97 -4.53 10.85
N GLN A 93 0.00 -4.44 11.76
CA GLN A 93 0.84 -5.56 12.15
C GLN A 93 0.05 -6.67 12.84
N TRP A 94 -0.92 -6.33 13.70
CA TRP A 94 -1.85 -7.31 14.26
C TRP A 94 -2.75 -7.95 13.19
N LEU A 95 -3.18 -7.18 12.19
CA LEU A 95 -3.94 -7.72 11.05
C LEU A 95 -3.11 -8.71 10.22
N ILE A 96 -1.82 -8.44 9.99
CA ILE A 96 -0.91 -9.37 9.30
C ILE A 96 -0.81 -10.69 10.07
N MET A 97 -0.72 -10.63 11.41
CA MET A 97 -0.77 -11.84 12.25
C MET A 97 -2.11 -12.56 12.13
N GLY A 98 -3.22 -11.83 12.08
CA GLY A 98 -4.54 -12.39 11.81
C GLY A 98 -4.59 -13.17 10.49
N ILE A 99 -4.02 -12.61 9.42
CA ILE A 99 -3.92 -13.29 8.12
C ILE A 99 -3.09 -14.57 8.23
N ALA A 100 -1.98 -14.56 8.97
CA ALA A 100 -1.17 -15.76 9.20
C ALA A 100 -1.95 -16.88 9.93
N TYR A 101 -2.82 -16.52 10.88
CA TYR A 101 -3.71 -17.51 11.51
C TYR A 101 -4.76 -18.04 10.53
N VAL A 102 -5.35 -17.17 9.70
CA VAL A 102 -6.32 -17.60 8.68
C VAL A 102 -5.68 -18.56 7.67
N THR A 103 -4.43 -18.34 7.27
CA THR A 103 -3.72 -19.28 6.38
C THR A 103 -3.54 -20.66 7.01
N ILE A 104 -3.33 -20.72 8.33
CA ILE A 104 -3.24 -22.00 9.07
C ILE A 104 -4.62 -22.67 9.13
N ILE A 105 -5.69 -21.92 9.44
CA ILE A 105 -7.06 -22.44 9.54
C ILE A 105 -7.54 -23.05 8.21
N ILE A 106 -7.25 -22.38 7.09
CA ILE A 106 -7.65 -22.84 5.75
C ILE A 106 -6.72 -23.97 5.25
N SER A 107 -5.74 -24.41 6.05
CA SER A 107 -4.73 -25.41 5.65
C SER A 107 -4.02 -25.00 4.36
N ALA A 108 -3.70 -23.71 4.23
CA ALA A 108 -2.99 -23.18 3.07
C ALA A 108 -1.58 -23.78 2.99
N PRO A 109 -0.96 -23.77 1.79
CA PRO A 109 0.41 -24.26 1.62
C PRO A 109 1.39 -23.56 2.57
N LEU A 110 2.31 -24.32 3.17
CA LEU A 110 3.26 -23.79 4.18
C LEU A 110 4.06 -22.58 3.67
N TRP A 111 4.42 -22.56 2.39
CA TRP A 111 5.14 -21.43 1.78
C TRP A 111 4.35 -20.12 1.87
N ALA A 112 3.02 -20.16 1.81
CA ALA A 112 2.17 -18.97 1.90
C ALA A 112 2.20 -18.40 3.32
N THR A 113 2.10 -19.26 4.34
CA THR A 113 2.23 -18.84 5.74
C THR A 113 3.61 -18.26 6.02
N PHE A 114 4.68 -18.89 5.50
CA PHE A 114 6.04 -18.34 5.62
C PHE A 114 6.21 -16.99 4.92
N ALA A 115 5.56 -16.78 3.77
CA ALA A 115 5.59 -15.49 3.09
C ALA A 115 4.95 -14.38 3.95
N VAL A 116 3.81 -14.66 4.61
CA VAL A 116 3.16 -13.70 5.52
C VAL A 116 4.05 -13.39 6.73
N ILE A 117 4.66 -14.42 7.33
CA ILE A 117 5.61 -14.24 8.45
C ILE A 117 6.84 -13.43 8.00
N ALA A 118 7.36 -13.67 6.80
CA ALA A 118 8.49 -12.91 6.26
C ALA A 118 8.16 -11.42 6.10
N VAL A 119 6.94 -11.08 5.63
CA VAL A 119 6.47 -9.69 5.55
C VAL A 119 6.37 -9.05 6.95
N PHE A 120 5.85 -9.79 7.94
CA PHE A 120 5.82 -9.33 9.33
C PHE A 120 7.22 -9.03 9.86
N LEU A 121 8.18 -9.94 9.68
CA LEU A 121 9.56 -9.76 10.12
C LEU A 121 10.22 -8.58 9.40
N ALA A 122 10.04 -8.46 8.08
CA ALA A 122 10.57 -7.35 7.29
C ALA A 122 10.07 -6.00 7.81
N TYR A 123 8.78 -5.88 8.15
CA TYR A 123 8.22 -4.67 8.76
C TYR A 123 8.94 -4.31 10.08
N ASN A 124 9.13 -5.27 10.97
CA ASN A 124 9.81 -5.04 12.25
C ASN A 124 11.28 -4.66 12.08
N VAL A 125 12.01 -5.37 11.21
CA VAL A 125 13.42 -5.08 10.92
C VAL A 125 13.57 -3.69 10.31
N LEU A 126 12.72 -3.32 9.36
CA LEU A 126 12.69 -1.97 8.78
C LEU A 126 12.37 -0.92 9.84
N GLY A 127 11.41 -1.19 10.74
CA GLY A 127 11.08 -0.29 11.85
C GLY A 127 12.28 -0.02 12.77
N ILE A 128 12.98 -1.08 13.18
CA ILE A 128 14.19 -0.97 14.02
C ILE A 128 15.31 -0.25 13.26
N TYR A 129 15.54 -0.59 12.00
CA TYR A 129 16.56 0.04 11.17
C TYR A 129 16.29 1.55 10.98
N LEU A 130 15.06 1.92 10.63
CA LEU A 130 14.64 3.32 10.47
C LEU A 130 14.74 4.08 11.79
N MET A 131 14.35 3.47 12.90
CA MET A 131 14.50 4.08 14.22
C MET A 131 15.98 4.34 14.55
N ALA A 132 16.85 3.35 14.36
CA ALA A 132 18.29 3.51 14.58
C ALA A 132 18.93 4.53 13.64
N LYS A 133 18.44 4.63 12.39
CA LYS A 133 18.88 5.64 11.42
C LYS A 133 18.48 7.04 11.87
N TYR A 134 17.20 7.26 12.19
CA TYR A 134 16.70 8.57 12.56
C TYR A 134 17.19 9.05 13.92
N GLN A 135 17.50 8.14 14.85
CA GLN A 135 18.18 8.48 16.11
C GLN A 135 19.61 9.02 15.91
N LYS A 136 20.24 8.78 14.76
CA LYS A 136 21.57 9.32 14.45
C LYS A 136 21.51 10.61 13.63
N GLU A 137 20.42 10.82 12.88
CA GLU A 137 20.21 12.02 12.07
C GLU A 137 19.62 13.19 12.87
N MET A 138 18.88 12.90 13.95
CA MET A 138 18.37 13.89 14.92
C MET A 138 19.26 13.96 16.15
#